data_AF-A0A941U394-F1
#
_entry.id   AF-A0A941U394-F1
#
_cell.length_a   1.000
_cell.length_b   1.000
_cell.length_c   1.000
_cell.angle_alpha   90.00
_cell.angle_beta   90.00
_cell.angle_gamma   90.00
#
_symmetry.space_group_name_H-M   'P 1'
#
loop_
_entity.id
_entity.type
_entity.pdbx_description
1 polymer ?
#
loop_
_entity_poly.entity_id
_entity_poly.type
_entity_poly.pdbx_seq_one_letter_code
_entity_poly.pdbx_strand_id
1 'polypeptide(L)'
;MQVLYNSDHFAVMQIDVPDAGAVADAPARGGFEIVDKFARKGIFIDGDVARSFRDGVNKLIEAGPSEEALDDYIAGYTQLAQQPLVLH
;
A
#
# COMPACT_ATOMS: atom_id res chain seq x y z
N MET A 1 -7.00 -2.69 -9.86
CA MET A 1 -5.56 -2.34 -9.74
C MET A 1 -5.41 -0.87 -10.06
N GLN A 2 -5.20 -0.05 -9.02
CA GLN A 2 -5.16 1.41 -9.11
C GLN A 2 -3.92 1.91 -8.36
N VAL A 3 -3.10 2.76 -8.99
CA VAL A 3 -1.98 3.41 -8.31
C VAL A 3 -2.55 4.51 -7.42
N LEU A 4 -2.24 4.46 -6.12
CA LEU A 4 -2.71 5.43 -5.13
C LEU A 4 -1.66 6.48 -4.79
N TYR A 5 -0.38 6.11 -4.85
CA TYR A 5 0.74 6.99 -4.54
C TYR A 5 1.99 6.56 -5.30
N ASN A 6 2.80 7.53 -5.71
CA ASN A 6 4.01 7.30 -6.48
C ASN A 6 4.97 8.48 -6.32
N SER A 7 5.97 8.34 -5.45
CA SER A 7 7.07 9.29 -5.23
C SER A 7 8.36 8.78 -5.87
N ASP A 8 9.47 9.51 -5.75
CA ASP A 8 10.79 9.02 -6.16
C ASP A 8 11.26 7.80 -5.36
N HIS A 9 10.80 7.66 -4.10
CA HIS A 9 11.22 6.60 -3.18
C HIS A 9 10.26 5.40 -3.18
N PHE A 10 8.95 5.63 -3.17
CA PHE A 10 7.96 4.59 -2.96
C PHE A 10 6.83 4.64 -3.99
N ALA A 11 6.20 3.49 -4.24
CA ALA A 11 4.94 3.40 -4.96
C ALA A 11 3.95 2.53 -4.21
N VAL A 12 2.68 2.95 -4.16
CA VAL A 12 1.58 2.23 -3.53
C VAL A 12 0.50 1.96 -4.56
N MET A 13 0.12 0.71 -4.68
CA MET A 13 -0.87 0.24 -5.64
C MET A 13 -1.94 -0.56 -4.92
N GLN A 14 -3.20 -0.16 -5.08
CA GLN A 14 -4.33 -0.94 -4.60
C GLN A 14 -4.62 -2.08 -5.56
N ILE A 15 -4.70 -3.29 -5.02
CA ILE A 15 -5.12 -4.49 -5.72
C ILE A 15 -6.49 -4.89 -5.18
N ASP A 16 -7.51 -4.64 -5.98
CA ASP A 16 -8.83 -5.21 -5.74
C ASP A 16 -8.77 -6.71 -6.03
N VAL A 17 -8.80 -7.52 -4.97
CA VAL A 17 -8.93 -8.96 -5.10
C VAL A 17 -10.44 -9.25 -5.17
N PRO A 18 -10.97 -9.76 -6.29
CA PRO A 18 -12.35 -10.20 -6.33
C PRO A 18 -12.47 -11.41 -5.41
N ASP A 19 -13.10 -11.24 -4.25
CA ASP A 19 -13.44 -12.35 -3.39
C ASP A 19 -14.47 -13.21 -4.14
N ALA A 20 -14.11 -14.45 -4.44
CA ALA A 20 -14.93 -15.39 -5.21
C ALA A 20 -16.25 -15.79 -4.50
N GLY A 21 -16.58 -15.17 -3.36
CA GLY A 21 -17.83 -15.36 -2.63
C GLY A 21 -18.38 -14.09 -1.94
N ALA A 22 -17.84 -12.90 -2.19
CA ALA A 22 -18.31 -11.69 -1.52
C ALA A 22 -19.62 -11.20 -2.13
N VAL A 23 -20.66 -11.20 -1.30
CA VAL A 23 -21.89 -10.43 -1.49
C VAL A 23 -21.55 -8.99 -1.88
N ALA A 24 -22.30 -8.43 -2.84
CA ALA A 24 -22.05 -7.17 -3.53
C ALA A 24 -21.97 -5.88 -2.67
N ASP A 25 -21.96 -6.01 -1.35
CA ASP A 25 -21.96 -4.92 -0.35
C ASP A 25 -20.84 -5.06 0.70
N ALA A 26 -19.99 -6.09 0.61
CA ALA A 26 -18.81 -6.16 1.47
C ALA A 26 -17.73 -5.19 0.95
N PRO A 27 -17.12 -4.34 1.80
CA PRO A 27 -16.01 -3.50 1.36
C PRO A 27 -14.96 -4.43 0.78
N ALA A 28 -14.58 -4.20 -0.49
CA ALA A 28 -13.56 -4.97 -1.17
C ALA A 28 -12.40 -5.17 -0.19
N ARG A 29 -12.16 -6.43 0.21
CA ARG A 29 -10.93 -6.83 0.91
C ARG A 29 -9.82 -6.78 -0.13
N GLY A 30 -9.53 -5.58 -0.60
CA GLY A 30 -8.41 -5.27 -1.47
C GLY A 30 -7.15 -5.14 -0.63
N GLY A 31 -6.04 -5.60 -1.19
CA GLY A 31 -4.72 -5.39 -0.60
C GLY A 31 -4.02 -4.19 -1.21
N PHE A 32 -2.88 -3.82 -0.60
CA PHE A 32 -1.97 -2.84 -1.16
C PHE A 32 -0.64 -3.51 -1.47
N GLU A 33 -0.09 -3.21 -2.64
CA GLU A 33 1.28 -3.49 -2.98
C GLU A 33 2.10 -2.21 -2.76
N ILE A 34 3.09 -2.30 -1.88
CA ILE A 34 4.03 -1.23 -1.57
C ILE A 34 5.37 -1.60 -2.16
N VAL A 35 5.91 -0.73 -3.01
CA VAL A 35 7.20 -0.92 -3.68
C VAL A 35 8.19 0.12 -3.16
N ASP A 36 9.29 -0.36 -2.59
CA ASP A 36 10.50 0.41 -2.33
C ASP A 36 11.36 0.41 -3.60
N LYS A 37 11.46 1.58 -4.24
CA LYS A 37 12.23 1.74 -5.48
C LYS A 37 13.73 1.74 -5.23
N PHE A 38 14.16 2.17 -4.05
CA PHE A 38 15.56 2.23 -3.68
C PHE A 38 16.11 0.83 -3.38
N ALA A 39 15.41 0.07 -2.54
CA ALA A 39 15.76 -1.31 -2.22
C ALA A 39 15.36 -2.30 -3.32
N ARG A 40 14.54 -1.87 -4.28
CA ARG A 40 13.90 -2.74 -5.29
C ARG A 40 13.22 -3.93 -4.64
N LYS A 41 12.38 -3.65 -3.64
CA LYS A 41 11.63 -4.65 -2.90
C LYS A 41 10.16 -4.27 -2.86
N GLY A 42 9.31 -5.29 -2.86
CA GLY A 42 7.87 -5.12 -2.72
C GLY A 42 7.36 -5.81 -1.46
N ILE A 43 6.26 -5.33 -0.93
CA ILE A 43 5.45 -6.07 0.03
C ILE A 43 3.98 -5.93 -0.33
N PHE A 44 3.29 -7.06 -0.34
CA PHE A 44 1.84 -7.09 -0.43
C PHE A 44 1.25 -7.17 0.98
N ILE A 45 0.37 -6.24 1.32
CA ILE A 45 -0.38 -6.20 2.57
C ILE A 45 -1.87 -6.38 2.30
N ASP A 46 -2.55 -7.18 3.12
CA ASP A 46 -3.98 -7.46 3.02
C ASP A 46 -4.63 -7.47 4.42
N GLY A 47 -5.96 -7.58 4.47
CA GLY A 47 -6.70 -7.86 5.70
C GLY A 47 -6.65 -6.71 6.71
N ASP A 48 -6.35 -7.02 7.97
CA ASP A 48 -6.21 -6.01 9.04
C ASP A 48 -5.06 -5.03 8.76
N VAL A 49 -3.95 -5.51 8.19
CA VAL A 49 -2.78 -4.66 7.89
C VAL A 49 -3.11 -3.65 6.81
N ALA A 50 -3.79 -4.07 5.73
CA ALA A 50 -4.25 -3.17 4.68
C ALA A 50 -5.24 -2.12 5.22
N ARG A 51 -6.16 -2.52 6.11
CA ARG A 51 -7.10 -1.58 6.75
C ARG A 51 -6.39 -0.52 7.58
N SER A 52 -5.43 -0.93 8.41
CA SER A 52 -4.62 0.01 9.20
C SER A 52 -3.77 0.92 8.32
N PHE A 53 -3.20 0.39 7.24
CA PHE A 53 -2.42 1.18 6.27
C PHE A 53 -3.28 2.31 5.68
N ARG A 54 -4.47 1.99 5.16
CA ARG A 54 -5.42 2.96 4.60
C ARG A 54 -5.83 4.03 5.60
N ASP A 55 -6.12 3.64 6.84
CA ASP A 55 -6.47 4.58 7.91
C ASP A 55 -5.35 5.58 8.19
N GLY A 56 -4.10 5.12 8.27
CA GLY A 56 -2.95 6.02 8.45
C GLY A 56 -2.69 6.94 7.25
N VAL A 57 -2.84 6.45 6.02
CA VAL A 57 -2.75 7.30 4.81
C VAL A 57 -3.83 8.38 4.82
N ASN A 58 -5.08 8.02 5.14
CA ASN A 58 -6.18 8.99 5.24
C ASN A 58 -5.88 10.07 6.29
N LYS A 59 -5.37 9.68 7.46
CA LYS A 59 -4.98 10.63 8.51
C LYS A 59 -3.87 11.58 8.06
N LEU A 60 -2.89 11.09 7.30
CA LEU A 60 -1.84 11.93 6.74
C LEU A 60 -2.39 12.93 5.72
N ILE A 61 -3.36 12.51 4.90
CA ILE A 61 -4.05 13.39 3.97
C ILE A 61 -4.86 14.46 4.72
N GLU A 62 -5.54 14.10 5.81
CA GLU A 62 -6.32 15.05 6.63
C GLU A 62 -5.41 16.05 7.37
N ALA A 63 -4.24 15.61 7.84
CA ALA A 63 -3.28 16.44 8.57
C ALA A 63 -2.50 17.43 7.66
N GLY A 64 -2.52 17.21 6.35
CA GLY A 64 -1.71 17.93 5.37
C GLY A 64 -0.77 16.96 4.67
N PRO A 65 -1.09 16.53 3.44
CA PRO A 65 -0.30 15.52 2.75
C PRO A 65 1.04 16.13 2.34
N SER A 66 2.12 15.68 2.98
CA SER A 66 3.49 15.94 2.54
C SER A 66 4.10 14.65 2.04
N GLU A 67 4.84 14.73 0.94
CA GLU A 67 5.53 13.59 0.33
C GLU A 67 6.44 12.90 1.36
N GLU A 68 7.24 13.68 2.08
CA GLU A 68 8.14 13.19 3.14
C GLU A 68 7.40 12.41 4.24
N ALA A 69 6.23 12.90 4.68
CA ALA A 69 5.46 12.25 5.74
C ALA A 69 4.81 10.93 5.27
N LEU A 70 4.40 10.88 4.00
CA LEU A 70 3.91 9.65 3.38
C LEU A 70 5.04 8.65 3.17
N ASP A 71 6.19 9.10 2.67
CA ASP A 71 7.38 8.26 2.46
C ASP A 71 7.86 7.65 3.79
N ASP A 72 7.97 8.45 4.86
CA ASP A 72 8.34 7.96 6.20
C ASP A 72 7.34 6.93 6.74
N TYR A 73 6.05 7.17 6.55
CA TYR A 73 5.01 6.23 6.96
C TYR A 73 5.08 4.92 6.17
N ILE A 74 5.26 5.00 4.84
CA ILE A 74 5.36 3.85 3.95
C ILE A 74 6.64 3.03 4.25
N ALA A 75 7.75 3.69 4.55
CA ALA A 75 9.02 3.05 4.90
C ALA A 75 8.87 2.09 6.10
N GLY A 76 8.01 2.41 7.07
CA GLY A 76 7.72 1.54 8.20
C GLY A 76 7.12 0.17 7.80
N TYR A 77 6.37 0.11 6.69
CA TYR A 77 5.82 -1.13 6.16
C TYR A 77 6.82 -1.90 5.30
N THR A 78 7.75 -1.21 4.63
CA THR A 78 8.76 -1.84 3.78
C THR A 78 9.96 -2.38 4.58
N GLN A 79 10.18 -1.96 5.82
CA GLN A 79 11.20 -2.57 6.69
C GLN A 79 10.99 -4.08 6.89
N LEU A 80 9.75 -4.56 6.79
CA LEU A 80 9.39 -5.98 6.86
C LEU A 80 9.37 -6.66 5.48
N ALA A 81 9.61 -5.92 4.39
CA ALA A 81 9.56 -6.43 3.03
C ALA A 81 10.73 -7.39 2.76
N GLN A 82 10.40 -8.66 2.54
CA GLN A 82 11.38 -9.71 2.20
C GLN A 82 11.39 -10.09 0.72
N GLN A 83 10.42 -9.61 -0.08
CA GLN A 83 10.29 -10.03 -1.47
C GLN A 83 11.13 -9.15 -2.40
N PRO A 84 12.10 -9.73 -3.14
CA PRO A 84 12.81 -8.98 -4.18
C PRO A 84 11.83 -8.62 -5.30
N LEU A 85 11.87 -7.36 -5.76
CA LEU A 85 11.04 -6.88 -6.85
C LEU A 85 11.56 -7.50 -8.16
N VAL A 86 10.84 -8.50 -8.67
CA VAL A 86 11.08 -9.04 -10.00
C VAL A 86 10.33 -8.14 -10.99
N LEU A 87 11.08 -7.25 -11.65
CA LEU A 87 10.61 -6.55 -12.84
C LEU A 87 10.27 -7.61 -13.90
N HIS A 88 8.99 -7.74 -14.25
CA HIS A 88 8.51 -8.59 -15.35
C HIS A 88 8.54 -7.82 -16.66
#